data_AF-A0A0B1RTY7-F1
#
_entry.id   AF-A0A0B1RTY7-F1
#
_cell.length_a   1.000
_cell.length_b   1.000
_cell.length_c   1.000
_cell.angle_alpha   90.00
_cell.angle_beta   90.00
_cell.angle_gamma   90.00
#
_symmetry.space_group_name_H-M   'P 1'
#
loop_
_entity.id
_entity.type
_entity.pdbx_description
1 polymer ?
#
loop_
_entity_poly.entity_id
_entity_poly.type
_entity_poly.pdbx_seq_one_letter_code
_entity_poly.pdbx_strand_id
1 'polypeptide(L)'
;MLNKKEGGRRVRRYFYTTFLREPIARFISEYRHVNRGATWIASRHICNGRAPTSDELPLCFDPHLGWDDVSLDEFLHCPFNLAFNRQTRMLADLTLVNCYARNGMDPKTRNRILLESAKSNLRNMAFFGIKERMDDSQVMFERLFNLR
;
A
#
# COMPACT_ATOMS: atom_id res chain seq x y z
N MET A 1 -10.21 -3.49 -19.69
CA MET A 1 -11.29 -4.12 -18.88
C MET A 1 -12.57 -3.28 -18.83
N LEU A 2 -12.54 -1.99 -18.46
CA LEU A 2 -13.76 -1.15 -18.43
C LEU A 2 -14.39 -0.90 -19.81
N ASN A 3 -13.59 -0.54 -20.82
CA ASN A 3 -14.09 -0.37 -22.20
C ASN A 3 -14.75 -1.64 -22.76
N LYS A 4 -14.23 -2.83 -22.42
CA LYS A 4 -14.75 -4.12 -22.89
C LYS A 4 -16.10 -4.44 -22.23
N LYS A 5 -16.28 -4.07 -20.95
CA LYS A 5 -17.55 -4.22 -20.22
C LYS A 5 -18.61 -3.23 -20.68
N GLU A 6 -18.20 -2.01 -21.03
CA GLU A 6 -19.11 -0.90 -21.42
C GLU A 6 -19.36 -0.81 -22.94
N GLY A 7 -18.85 -1.76 -23.73
CA GLY A 7 -19.10 -1.82 -25.18
C GLY A 7 -18.46 -0.71 -26.02
N GLY A 8 -17.53 0.07 -25.47
CA GLY A 8 -16.93 1.19 -26.19
C GLY A 8 -15.78 1.89 -25.46
N ARG A 9 -14.98 2.64 -26.22
CA ARG A 9 -13.90 3.47 -25.67
C ARG A 9 -14.46 4.81 -25.22
N ARG A 10 -14.46 5.05 -23.90
CA ARG A 10 -14.85 6.34 -23.30
C ARG A 10 -13.64 7.04 -22.70
N VAL A 11 -13.56 8.36 -22.87
CA VAL A 11 -12.64 9.20 -22.10
C VAL A 11 -13.18 9.26 -20.68
N ARG A 12 -12.38 8.81 -19.70
CA ARG A 12 -12.77 8.79 -18.29
C ARG A 12 -11.81 9.66 -17.50
N ARG A 13 -12.36 10.39 -16.55
CA ARG A 13 -11.60 11.10 -15.52
C ARG A 13 -11.61 10.26 -14.26
N TYR A 14 -10.43 9.88 -13.79
CA TYR A 14 -10.27 9.10 -12.57
C TYR A 14 -9.87 10.02 -11.43
N PHE A 15 -10.61 9.95 -10.32
CA PHE A 15 -10.29 10.66 -9.10
C PHE A 15 -9.83 9.63 -8.07
N TYR A 16 -8.54 9.66 -7.74
CA TYR A 16 -7.96 8.79 -6.74
C TYR A 16 -8.13 9.44 -5.37
N THR A 17 -8.55 8.63 -4.39
CA THR A 17 -8.64 9.03 -2.99
C THR A 17 -8.05 7.96 -2.09
N THR A 18 -7.62 8.34 -0.89
CA THR A 18 -7.07 7.40 0.10
C THR A 18 -7.26 7.88 1.53
N PHE A 19 -6.88 7.05 2.50
CA PHE A 19 -6.79 7.41 3.91
C PHE A 19 -5.41 7.05 4.45
N LEU A 20 -4.88 7.93 5.29
CA LEU A 20 -3.67 7.69 6.06
C LEU A 20 -4.01 7.54 7.54
N ARG A 21 -3.10 6.91 8.27
CA ARG A 21 -3.13 6.74 9.72
C ARG A 21 -1.73 6.95 10.28
N GLU A 22 -1.65 7.42 11.52
CA GLU A 22 -0.41 7.51 12.27
C GLU A 22 0.37 6.16 12.16
N PRO A 23 1.65 6.19 11.73
CA PRO A 23 2.38 4.99 11.35
C PRO A 23 2.46 3.90 12.43
N ILE A 24 2.65 4.26 13.70
CA ILE A 24 2.79 3.30 14.82
C ILE A 24 1.44 2.62 15.07
N ALA A 25 0.37 3.41 15.24
CA ALA A 25 -0.98 2.91 15.46
C ALA A 25 -1.44 2.03 14.29
N ARG A 26 -1.10 2.40 13.06
CA ARG A 26 -1.36 1.60 11.86
C ARG A 26 -0.58 0.29 11.85
N PHE A 27 0.70 0.32 12.22
CA PHE A 27 1.55 -0.86 12.28
C PHE A 27 1.07 -1.87 13.34
N ILE A 28 0.78 -1.39 14.56
CA ILE A 28 0.23 -2.24 15.65
C ILE A 28 -1.16 -2.78 15.28
N SER A 29 -1.99 -1.97 14.61
CA SER A 29 -3.29 -2.44 14.12
C SER A 29 -3.15 -3.56 13.09
N GLU A 30 -2.15 -3.49 12.22
CA GLU A 30 -1.86 -4.53 11.25
C GLU A 30 -1.34 -5.79 11.93
N TYR A 31 -0.37 -5.66 12.83
CA TYR A 31 0.12 -6.76 13.67
C TYR A 31 -1.03 -7.54 14.32
N ARG A 32 -1.94 -6.85 15.00
CA ARG A 32 -3.10 -7.49 15.65
C ARG A 32 -4.06 -8.15 14.66
N HIS A 33 -4.09 -7.71 13.40
CA HIS A 33 -4.92 -8.33 12.37
C HIS A 33 -4.25 -9.60 11.83
N VAL A 34 -2.93 -9.55 11.60
CA VAL A 34 -2.11 -10.68 11.16
C VAL A 34 -2.11 -11.78 12.22
N ASN A 35 -1.89 -11.42 13.49
CA ASN A 35 -1.96 -12.35 14.63
C ASN A 35 -3.32 -13.08 14.75
N ARG A 36 -4.39 -12.54 14.14
CA ARG A 36 -5.72 -13.18 14.06
C ARG A 36 -6.02 -13.82 12.69
N GLY A 37 -4.98 -14.05 11.88
CA GLY A 37 -5.04 -14.82 10.62
C GLY A 37 -5.05 -14.02 9.33
N ALA A 38 -4.90 -12.69 9.35
CA ALA A 38 -4.84 -11.93 8.10
C ALA A 38 -3.49 -12.10 7.39
N THR A 39 -3.52 -12.43 6.09
CA THR A 39 -2.31 -12.60 5.27
C THR A 39 -2.28 -11.68 4.05
N TRP A 40 -3.45 -11.35 3.48
CA TRP A 40 -3.61 -10.72 2.17
C TRP A 40 -2.86 -11.44 1.03
N ILE A 41 -2.67 -12.76 1.15
CA ILE A 41 -1.87 -13.57 0.22
C ILE A 41 -2.33 -13.51 -1.24
N ALA A 42 -3.61 -13.22 -1.49
CA ALA A 42 -4.14 -13.04 -2.85
C ALA A 42 -3.72 -11.72 -3.53
N SER A 43 -2.94 -10.87 -2.85
CA SER A 43 -2.43 -9.61 -3.40
C SER A 43 -1.49 -9.86 -4.57
N ARG A 44 -1.80 -9.27 -5.73
CA ARG A 44 -1.06 -9.55 -6.97
C ARG A 44 0.29 -8.84 -7.09
N HIS A 45 0.48 -7.75 -6.34
CA HIS A 45 1.72 -6.95 -6.34
C HIS A 45 2.23 -6.55 -7.75
N ILE A 46 1.33 -6.27 -8.69
CA ILE A 46 1.72 -6.00 -10.08
C ILE A 46 2.56 -4.72 -10.17
N CYS A 47 3.75 -4.85 -10.78
CA CYS A 47 4.64 -3.75 -11.13
C CYS A 47 5.36 -4.09 -12.45
N ASN A 48 5.54 -3.12 -13.35
CA ASN A 48 6.04 -3.36 -14.71
C ASN A 48 5.34 -4.51 -15.45
N GLY A 49 4.01 -4.63 -15.26
CA GLY A 49 3.18 -5.61 -15.95
C GLY A 49 3.23 -7.04 -15.42
N ARG A 50 4.03 -7.33 -14.39
CA ARG A 50 4.13 -8.68 -13.79
C ARG A 50 4.03 -8.68 -12.26
N ALA A 51 3.76 -9.85 -11.69
CA ALA A 51 3.89 -10.09 -10.26
C ALA A 51 5.37 -10.27 -9.87
N PRO A 52 5.77 -9.99 -8.61
CA PRO A 52 7.09 -10.32 -8.11
C PRO A 52 7.30 -11.84 -8.05
N THR A 53 8.55 -12.26 -8.18
CA THR A 53 8.97 -13.63 -7.88
C THR A 53 9.06 -13.84 -6.36
N SER A 54 9.11 -15.10 -5.92
CA SER A 54 9.30 -15.43 -4.50
C SER A 54 10.65 -14.92 -3.95
N ASP A 55 11.67 -14.75 -4.80
CA ASP A 55 12.97 -14.21 -4.40
C ASP A 55 12.92 -12.68 -4.21
N GLU A 56 12.14 -11.98 -5.03
CA GLU A 56 11.94 -10.54 -4.93
C GLU A 56 11.05 -10.18 -3.73
N LEU A 57 10.06 -11.02 -3.43
CA LEU A 57 9.15 -10.82 -2.32
C LEU A 57 8.85 -12.13 -1.56
N PRO A 58 9.81 -12.59 -0.71
CA PRO A 58 9.59 -13.71 0.19
C PRO A 58 8.45 -13.46 1.18
N LEU A 59 7.76 -14.53 1.58
CA LEU A 59 6.76 -14.49 2.63
C LEU A 59 7.42 -14.60 4.01
N CYS A 60 6.82 -13.98 5.02
CA CYS A 60 7.24 -14.11 6.41
C CYS A 60 6.64 -15.33 7.12
N PHE A 61 5.84 -16.11 6.40
CA PHE A 61 5.00 -17.16 6.95
C PHE A 61 4.77 -18.26 5.91
N ASP A 62 4.31 -19.43 6.36
CA ASP A 62 3.96 -20.52 5.47
C ASP A 62 2.60 -20.24 4.80
N PRO A 63 2.53 -20.15 3.45
CA PRO A 63 1.28 -19.86 2.75
C PRO A 63 0.16 -20.88 2.96
N HIS A 64 0.47 -22.10 3.41
CA HIS A 64 -0.50 -23.14 3.72
C HIS A 64 -1.07 -23.05 5.13
N LEU A 65 -0.29 -22.50 6.08
CA LEU A 65 -0.68 -22.38 7.48
C LEU A 65 -1.22 -20.99 7.82
N GLY A 66 -0.66 -19.94 7.22
CA GLY A 66 -0.96 -18.55 7.56
C GLY A 66 0.07 -17.96 8.51
N TRP A 67 -0.28 -16.83 9.14
CA TRP A 67 0.58 -16.09 10.07
C TRP A 67 -0.16 -15.68 11.34
N ASP A 68 -1.20 -16.44 11.69
CA ASP A 68 -1.89 -16.35 12.96
C ASP A 68 -0.98 -16.71 14.14
N ASP A 69 -1.34 -16.24 15.33
CA ASP A 69 -0.61 -16.42 16.58
C ASP A 69 0.86 -15.94 16.58
N VAL A 70 1.30 -15.24 15.53
CA VAL A 70 2.63 -14.61 15.49
C VAL A 70 2.81 -13.63 16.65
N SER A 71 3.94 -13.72 17.34
CA SER A 71 4.32 -12.76 18.37
C SER A 71 4.71 -11.41 17.78
N LEU A 72 4.68 -10.34 18.60
CA LEU A 72 5.13 -9.03 18.15
C LEU A 72 6.62 -9.06 17.74
N ASP A 73 7.43 -9.86 18.44
CA ASP A 73 8.85 -9.99 18.16
C ASP A 73 9.11 -10.63 16.79
N GLU A 74 8.46 -11.75 16.48
CA GLU A 74 8.55 -12.40 15.16
C GLU A 74 8.03 -11.49 14.05
N PHE A 75 6.95 -10.75 14.30
CA PHE A 75 6.38 -9.79 13.35
C PHE A 75 7.38 -8.67 13.01
N LEU A 76 8.14 -8.18 14.00
CA LEU A 76 9.17 -7.15 13.81
C LEU A 76 10.43 -7.69 13.14
N HIS A 77 10.80 -8.94 13.42
CA HIS A 77 12.06 -9.52 12.95
C HIS A 77 12.04 -9.97 11.49
N CYS A 78 10.87 -10.21 10.88
CA CYS A 78 10.84 -10.60 9.47
C CYS A 78 11.26 -9.43 8.54
N PRO A 79 12.38 -9.55 7.79
CA PRO A 79 12.89 -8.48 6.91
C PRO A 79 12.06 -8.29 5.62
N PHE A 80 11.06 -9.13 5.41
CA PHE A 80 10.13 -9.08 4.28
C PHE A 80 8.73 -8.61 4.67
N ASN A 81 8.53 -8.23 5.94
CA ASN A 81 7.21 -7.83 6.43
C ASN A 81 6.70 -6.57 5.71
N LEU A 82 5.64 -6.76 4.93
CA LEU A 82 4.97 -5.71 4.17
C LEU A 82 4.26 -4.66 5.04
N ALA A 83 4.16 -4.86 6.35
CA ALA A 83 3.71 -3.84 7.28
C ALA A 83 4.67 -2.64 7.32
N PHE A 84 5.98 -2.87 7.19
CA PHE A 84 6.96 -1.79 7.20
C PHE A 84 6.77 -0.87 6.00
N ASN A 85 6.69 0.44 6.27
CA ASN A 85 6.52 1.50 5.28
C ASN A 85 5.37 1.23 4.28
N ARG A 86 4.30 0.54 4.71
CA ARG A 86 3.16 0.18 3.86
C ARG A 86 2.57 1.38 3.13
N GLN A 87 2.30 2.48 3.85
CA GLN A 87 1.69 3.68 3.27
C GLN A 87 2.58 4.26 2.17
N THR A 88 3.88 4.42 2.42
CA THR A 88 4.84 4.89 1.42
C THR A 88 4.92 3.95 0.22
N ARG A 89 5.08 2.63 0.46
CA ARG A 89 5.19 1.63 -0.61
C ARG A 89 3.94 1.56 -1.49
N MET A 90 2.75 1.68 -0.89
CA MET A 90 1.49 1.58 -1.63
C MET A 90 1.10 2.86 -2.36
N LEU A 91 1.69 4.01 -2.00
CA LEU A 91 1.45 5.28 -2.66
C LEU A 91 2.51 5.63 -3.71
N ALA A 92 3.74 5.11 -3.56
CA ALA A 92 4.82 5.39 -4.49
C ALA A 92 4.67 4.66 -5.83
N ASP A 93 5.26 5.23 -6.87
CA ASP A 93 5.57 4.52 -8.10
C ASP A 93 6.79 3.62 -7.88
N LEU A 94 6.54 2.31 -7.75
CA LEU A 94 7.59 1.32 -7.52
C LEU A 94 8.48 1.11 -8.76
N THR A 95 8.06 1.53 -9.95
CA THR A 95 8.88 1.36 -11.17
C THR A 95 10.16 2.20 -11.11
N LEU A 96 10.14 3.31 -10.35
CA LEU A 96 11.29 4.18 -10.11
C LEU A 96 12.44 3.49 -9.33
N VAL A 97 12.17 2.36 -8.70
CA VAL A 97 13.12 1.61 -7.88
C VAL A 97 13.20 0.13 -8.25
N ASN A 98 13.00 -0.19 -9.52
CA ASN A 98 13.00 -1.57 -10.04
C ASN A 98 12.00 -2.49 -9.32
N CYS A 99 10.83 -1.95 -8.97
CA CYS A 99 9.74 -2.69 -8.34
C CYS A 99 10.14 -3.30 -6.98
N TYR A 100 10.05 -4.63 -6.87
CA TYR A 100 10.35 -5.40 -5.66
C TYR A 100 11.78 -5.93 -5.65
N ALA A 101 12.54 -5.74 -6.73
CA ALA A 101 13.95 -6.10 -6.76
C ALA A 101 14.71 -5.31 -5.68
N ARG A 102 15.46 -6.04 -4.86
CA ARG A 102 16.27 -5.45 -3.77
C ARG A 102 17.73 -5.21 -4.18
N ASN A 103 18.14 -5.74 -5.33
CA ASN A 103 19.46 -5.55 -5.91
C ASN A 103 19.50 -4.33 -6.83
N GLY A 104 20.70 -3.79 -7.05
CA GLY A 104 20.94 -2.72 -8.02
C GLY A 104 20.67 -1.29 -7.53
N MET A 105 20.22 -1.09 -6.29
CA MET A 105 20.09 0.25 -5.68
C MET A 105 20.38 0.21 -4.18
N ASP A 106 21.18 1.18 -3.72
CA ASP A 106 21.43 1.39 -2.29
C ASP A 106 20.11 1.63 -1.52
N PRO A 107 19.88 0.99 -0.35
CA PRO A 107 18.64 1.11 0.40
C PRO A 107 18.26 2.55 0.79
N LYS A 108 19.23 3.41 1.12
CA LYS A 108 18.96 4.80 1.51
C LYS A 108 18.44 5.60 0.32
N THR A 109 19.06 5.41 -0.84
CA THR A 109 18.66 6.00 -2.11
C THR A 109 17.26 5.53 -2.52
N ARG A 110 17.02 4.23 -2.43
CA ARG A 110 15.72 3.60 -2.69
C ARG A 110 14.62 4.20 -1.83
N ASN A 111 14.85 4.30 -0.52
CA ASN A 111 13.86 4.84 0.43
C ASN A 111 13.57 6.32 0.17
N ARG A 112 14.58 7.12 -0.22
CA ARG A 112 14.37 8.52 -0.58
C ARG A 112 13.48 8.66 -1.82
N ILE A 113 13.75 7.89 -2.87
CA ILE A 113 12.94 7.91 -4.10
C ILE A 113 11.48 7.53 -3.80
N LEU A 114 11.28 6.47 -3.03
CA LEU A 114 9.94 6.03 -2.64
C LEU A 114 9.18 7.09 -1.82
N LEU A 115 9.85 7.74 -0.86
CA LEU A 115 9.24 8.78 -0.04
C LEU A 115 8.80 9.98 -0.89
N GLU A 116 9.67 10.46 -1.78
CA GLU A 116 9.35 11.60 -2.64
C GLU A 116 8.25 11.26 -3.66
N SER A 117 8.29 10.05 -4.24
CA SER A 117 7.21 9.56 -5.11
C SER A 117 5.88 9.48 -4.38
N ALA A 118 5.84 8.90 -3.17
CA ALA A 118 4.62 8.79 -2.37
C ALA A 118 4.03 10.16 -2.02
N LYS A 119 4.87 11.13 -1.62
CA LYS A 119 4.44 12.51 -1.35
C LYS A 119 3.84 13.17 -2.59
N SER A 120 4.51 13.03 -3.74
CA SER A 120 4.05 13.58 -5.02
C SER A 120 2.70 13.00 -5.41
N ASN A 121 2.57 11.67 -5.39
CA ASN A 121 1.33 10.98 -5.75
C ASN A 121 0.18 11.36 -4.81
N LEU A 122 0.42 11.37 -3.50
CA LEU A 122 -0.58 11.75 -2.51
C LEU A 122 -1.05 13.19 -2.69
N ARG A 123 -0.13 14.14 -2.94
CA ARG A 123 -0.47 15.56 -3.18
C ARG A 123 -1.33 15.75 -4.43
N ASN A 124 -1.16 14.89 -5.42
CA ASN A 124 -1.91 14.94 -6.69
C ASN A 124 -3.20 14.11 -6.67
N MET A 125 -3.54 13.45 -5.56
CA MET A 125 -4.84 12.81 -5.39
C MET A 125 -5.94 13.85 -5.26
N ALA A 126 -7.15 13.47 -5.63
CA ALA A 126 -8.31 14.37 -5.51
C ALA A 126 -8.64 14.65 -4.04
N PHE A 127 -8.36 13.71 -3.15
CA PHE A 127 -8.55 13.83 -1.72
C PHE A 127 -7.73 12.76 -0.98
N PHE A 128 -7.28 13.07 0.24
CA PHE A 128 -6.90 12.04 1.20
C PHE A 128 -7.38 12.42 2.61
N GLY A 129 -7.85 11.44 3.36
CA GLY A 129 -8.29 11.60 4.75
C GLY A 129 -7.24 11.16 5.75
N ILE A 130 -7.38 11.61 6.99
CA ILE A 130 -6.54 11.20 8.12
C ILE A 130 -7.41 10.49 9.14
N LYS A 131 -7.05 9.25 9.52
CA LYS A 131 -7.86 8.38 10.38
C LYS A 131 -8.13 8.98 11.75
N GLU A 132 -7.21 9.80 12.25
CA GLU A 132 -7.29 10.52 13.53
C GLU A 132 -8.19 11.76 13.47
N ARG A 133 -8.60 12.19 12.27
CA ARG A 133 -9.41 13.39 12.00
C ARG A 133 -10.56 13.05 11.03
N MET A 134 -11.37 12.05 11.41
CA MET A 134 -12.44 11.54 10.54
C MET A 134 -13.50 12.58 10.23
N ASP A 135 -13.92 13.38 11.22
CA ASP A 135 -14.97 14.40 11.04
C ASP A 135 -14.51 15.47 10.04
N ASP A 136 -13.27 15.95 10.16
CA ASP A 136 -12.69 16.88 9.18
C ASP A 136 -12.55 16.24 7.80
N SER A 137 -12.12 14.98 7.76
CA SER A 137 -11.98 14.21 6.51
C SER A 137 -13.32 14.05 5.79
N GLN A 138 -14.40 13.80 6.54
CA GLN A 138 -15.76 13.71 6.02
C GLN A 138 -16.20 15.05 5.41
N VAL A 139 -16.14 16.13 6.20
CA VAL A 139 -16.54 17.47 5.75
C VAL A 139 -15.77 17.89 4.49
N MET A 140 -14.47 17.62 4.45
CA MET A 140 -13.63 17.94 3.30
C MET A 140 -14.00 17.11 2.06
N PHE A 141 -14.27 15.81 2.24
CA PHE A 141 -14.69 14.93 1.14
C PHE A 141 -16.04 15.35 0.55
N GLU A 142 -17.04 15.59 1.39
CA GLU A 142 -18.37 16.04 0.98
C GLU A 142 -18.29 17.35 0.17
N ARG A 143 -17.51 18.32 0.66
CA ARG A 143 -17.32 19.61 -0.02
C ARG A 143 -16.58 19.48 -1.36
N LEU A 144 -15.51 18.68 -1.42
CA LEU A 144 -14.71 18.52 -2.65
C LEU A 144 -15.49 17.84 -3.77
N PHE A 145 -16.37 16.90 -3.43
CA PHE A 145 -17.15 16.15 -4.41
C PHE A 145 -18.61 16.61 -4.52
N ASN A 146 -19.00 17.67 -3.81
CA ASN A 146 -20.36 18.22 -3.76
C ASN A 146 -21.41 17.13 -3.44
N LEU A 147 -21.12 16.35 -2.40
CA LEU A 147 -21.99 15.30 -1.85
C LEU A 147 -22.76 15.86 -0.65
N ARG A 148 -23.96 15.34 -0.39
CA ARG A 148 -24.84 15.70 0.73
C ARG A 148 -25.14 14.48 1.57
#